data_AF-A0A821CID6-F1
#
_entry.id   AF-A0A821CID6-F1
#
_cell.length_a   1.000
_cell.length_b   1.000
_cell.length_c   1.000
_cell.angle_alpha   90.00
_cell.angle_beta   90.00
_cell.angle_gamma   90.00
#
_symmetry.space_group_name_H-M   'P 1'
#
loop_
_entity.id
_entity.type
_entity.pdbx_description
1 polymer ?
#
loop_
_entity_poly.entity_id
_entity_poly.type
_entity_poly.pdbx_seq_one_letter_code
_entity_poly.pdbx_strand_id
1 'polypeptide(L)'
;EHRQALHKEYEKIITNCDEFRQKLIEQKEDPNQHLLIQQVVAWENNSIKKIQQTAEECRQTLLKHTNDSLIETENKLNKFISDSKQIRQEDEFNEFHLNQLKKLLEELKKEFDQPLNISIHEGSTAFINKISVSTNDKRAFNISQNYGDLSGTWKCDDGGLYYIRQLDNAIWWFGAQQVATKRQPIFSNVLHGMIDSSMINAQWCDIPLGRDRHSGSITLEIIGVGELKKTSYTGSFCGSIWKRQ
;
A
#
# COMPACT_ATOMS: atom_id res chain seq x y z
N GLU A 1 45.26 -30.36 -45.93
CA GLU A 1 43.82 -30.41 -45.60
C GLU A 1 43.52 -30.04 -44.14
N HIS A 2 44.10 -30.73 -43.14
CA HIS A 2 43.82 -30.45 -41.71
C HIS A 2 44.10 -28.99 -41.26
N ARG A 3 45.20 -28.38 -41.72
CA ARG A 3 45.55 -26.99 -41.39
C ARG A 3 44.62 -25.93 -42.00
N GLN A 4 44.01 -26.23 -43.15
CA GLN A 4 43.01 -25.36 -43.78
C GLN A 4 41.66 -25.45 -43.05
N ALA A 5 41.30 -26.62 -42.51
CA ALA A 5 40.11 -26.80 -41.68
C ALA A 5 40.22 -26.02 -40.36
N LEU A 6 41.36 -26.12 -39.67
CA LEU A 6 41.65 -25.34 -38.45
C LEU A 6 41.60 -23.82 -38.69
N HIS A 7 42.10 -23.36 -39.84
CA HIS A 7 42.04 -21.94 -40.19
C HIS A 7 40.60 -21.47 -40.41
N LYS A 8 39.76 -22.29 -41.07
CA LYS A 8 38.32 -21.98 -41.22
C LYS A 8 37.58 -21.93 -39.89
N GLU A 9 37.90 -22.83 -38.95
CA GLU A 9 37.32 -22.79 -37.60
C GLU A 9 37.77 -21.55 -36.82
N TYR A 10 39.05 -21.17 -36.94
CA TYR A 10 39.58 -19.95 -36.34
C TYR A 10 38.85 -18.70 -36.88
N GLU A 11 38.73 -18.55 -38.19
CA GLU A 11 38.01 -17.44 -38.80
C GLU A 11 36.54 -17.38 -38.34
N LYS A 12 35.88 -18.53 -38.23
CA LYS A 12 34.50 -18.62 -37.72
C LYS A 12 34.40 -18.15 -36.26
N ILE A 13 35.37 -18.49 -35.42
CA ILE A 13 35.42 -18.01 -34.03
C ILE A 13 35.63 -16.51 -33.99
N ILE A 14 36.53 -15.96 -34.82
CA ILE A 14 36.76 -14.51 -34.90
C ILE A 14 35.50 -13.78 -35.35
N THR A 15 34.80 -14.25 -36.39
CA THR A 15 33.53 -13.67 -36.83
C THR A 15 32.50 -13.69 -35.70
N ASN A 16 32.35 -14.81 -34.98
CA ASN A 16 31.43 -14.88 -33.84
C ASN A 16 31.82 -13.91 -32.70
N CYS A 17 33.11 -13.73 -32.45
CA CYS A 17 33.60 -12.77 -31.46
C CYS A 17 33.30 -11.33 -31.88
N ASP A 18 33.46 -10.99 -33.16
CA ASP A 18 33.14 -9.67 -33.69
C ASP A 18 31.62 -9.40 -33.65
N GLU A 19 30.79 -10.38 -34.02
CA GLU A 19 29.33 -10.30 -33.89
C GLU A 19 28.88 -10.14 -32.43
N PHE A 20 29.51 -10.86 -31.50
CA PHE A 20 29.22 -10.73 -30.08
C PHE A 20 29.65 -9.36 -29.54
N ARG A 21 30.80 -8.84 -30.01
CA ARG A 21 31.27 -7.50 -29.67
C ARG A 21 30.33 -6.41 -30.19
N GLN A 22 29.81 -6.58 -31.40
CA GLN A 22 28.80 -5.69 -31.97
C GLN A 22 27.54 -5.65 -31.09
N LYS A 23 27.03 -6.82 -30.68
CA LYS A 23 25.87 -6.92 -29.77
C LYS A 23 26.12 -6.29 -28.40
N LEU A 24 27.35 -6.39 -27.87
CA LEU A 24 27.73 -5.73 -26.62
C LEU A 24 27.78 -4.20 -26.76
N ILE A 25 28.21 -3.69 -27.91
CA ILE A 25 28.23 -2.24 -28.18
C ILE A 25 26.80 -1.73 -28.31
N GLU A 26 25.94 -2.42 -29.07
CA GLU A 26 24.52 -2.08 -29.23
C GLU A 26 23.77 -2.06 -27.88
N GLN A 27 24.02 -3.04 -27.01
CA GLN A 27 23.46 -3.07 -25.65
C GLN A 27 24.00 -1.98 -24.72
N LYS A 28 25.22 -1.49 -24.97
CA LYS A 28 25.84 -0.40 -24.21
C LYS A 28 25.35 0.97 -24.68
N GLU A 29 25.02 1.11 -25.95
CA GLU A 29 24.53 2.35 -26.56
C GLU A 29 23.03 2.61 -26.31
N ASP A 30 22.19 1.56 -26.24
CA ASP A 30 20.79 1.69 -25.83
C ASP A 30 20.48 0.82 -24.58
N PRO A 31 20.59 1.42 -23.37
CA PRO A 31 20.26 0.74 -22.13
C PRO A 31 18.84 0.17 -22.08
N ASN A 32 17.91 0.68 -22.90
CA ASN A 32 16.52 0.25 -22.94
C ASN A 32 16.32 -1.04 -23.78
N GLN A 33 17.31 -1.47 -24.57
CA GLN A 33 17.28 -2.79 -25.24
C GLN A 33 17.60 -3.93 -24.29
N HIS A 34 18.10 -3.64 -23.08
CA HIS A 34 18.41 -4.67 -22.12
C HIS A 34 17.14 -5.40 -21.67
N LEU A 35 17.10 -6.73 -21.80
CA LEU A 35 15.91 -7.54 -21.51
C LEU A 35 15.35 -7.30 -20.10
N LEU A 36 16.21 -7.13 -19.10
CA LEU A 36 15.78 -6.80 -17.73
C LEU A 36 15.17 -5.40 -17.62
N ILE A 37 15.65 -4.43 -18.39
CA ILE A 37 15.06 -3.07 -18.41
C ILE A 37 13.70 -3.12 -19.10
N GLN A 38 13.54 -3.91 -20.16
CA GLN A 38 12.23 -4.14 -20.78
C GLN A 38 11.23 -4.80 -19.81
N GLN A 39 11.68 -5.67 -18.90
CA GLN A 39 10.82 -6.23 -17.85
C GLN A 39 10.36 -5.17 -16.84
N VAL A 40 11.24 -4.22 -16.48
CA VAL A 40 10.87 -3.07 -15.63
C VAL A 40 9.84 -2.19 -16.33
N VAL A 41 10.07 -1.85 -17.60
CA VAL A 41 9.15 -1.05 -18.42
C VAL A 41 7.80 -1.75 -18.58
N ALA A 42 7.80 -3.06 -18.82
CA ALA A 42 6.56 -3.83 -18.92
C ALA A 42 5.78 -3.85 -17.59
N TRP A 43 6.47 -4.01 -16.47
CA TRP A 43 5.85 -3.96 -15.15
C TRP A 43 5.28 -2.57 -14.84
N GLU A 44 6.00 -1.49 -15.16
CA GLU A 44 5.57 -0.11 -14.97
C GLU A 44 4.26 0.15 -15.73
N ASN A 45 4.25 -0.14 -17.03
CA ASN A 45 3.07 0.04 -17.89
C ASN A 45 1.86 -0.75 -17.38
N ASN A 46 2.06 -2.00 -16.96
CA ASN A 46 1.00 -2.84 -16.43
C ASN A 46 0.45 -2.30 -15.10
N SER A 47 1.31 -1.75 -14.25
CA SER A 47 0.93 -1.21 -12.95
C SER A 47 0.13 0.08 -13.08
N ILE A 48 0.56 1.00 -13.95
CA ILE A 48 -0.16 2.23 -14.27
C ILE A 48 -1.54 1.89 -14.83
N LYS A 49 -1.62 0.94 -15.76
CA LYS A 49 -2.89 0.51 -16.36
C LYS A 49 -3.87 -0.02 -15.32
N LYS A 50 -3.41 -0.81 -14.35
CA LYS A 50 -4.26 -1.32 -13.25
C LYS A 50 -4.83 -0.18 -12.40
N ILE A 51 -4.00 0.80 -12.04
CA ILE A 51 -4.43 1.98 -11.26
C ILE A 51 -5.51 2.75 -12.03
N GLN A 52 -5.28 3.01 -13.32
CA GLN A 52 -6.22 3.72 -14.17
C GLN A 52 -7.55 2.97 -14.30
N GLN A 53 -7.51 1.66 -14.49
CA GLN A 53 -8.71 0.84 -14.63
C GLN A 53 -9.56 0.88 -13.35
N THR A 54 -8.96 0.69 -12.17
CA THR A 54 -9.71 0.73 -10.91
C THR A 54 -10.24 2.13 -10.59
N ALA A 55 -9.49 3.18 -10.92
CA ALA A 55 -9.98 4.55 -10.79
C ALA A 55 -11.20 4.80 -11.70
N GLU A 56 -11.20 4.26 -12.91
CA GLU A 56 -12.31 4.37 -13.84
C GLU A 56 -13.54 3.58 -13.38
N GLU A 57 -13.35 2.35 -12.90
CA GLU A 57 -14.44 1.54 -12.32
C GLU A 57 -15.10 2.25 -11.12
N CYS A 58 -14.29 2.89 -10.26
CA CYS A 58 -14.79 3.71 -9.15
C CYS A 58 -15.59 4.93 -9.66
N ARG A 59 -15.07 5.66 -10.65
CA ARG A 59 -15.78 6.79 -11.28
C ARG A 59 -17.11 6.37 -11.89
N GLN A 60 -17.15 5.26 -12.61
CA GLN A 60 -18.38 4.76 -13.23
C GLN A 60 -19.41 4.34 -12.20
N THR A 61 -18.97 3.69 -11.12
CA THR A 61 -19.84 3.33 -9.99
C THR A 61 -20.42 4.58 -9.33
N LEU A 62 -19.57 5.60 -9.10
CA LEU A 62 -19.98 6.88 -8.55
C LEU A 62 -20.99 7.60 -9.44
N LEU A 63 -20.73 7.67 -10.75
CA LEU A 63 -21.61 8.30 -11.72
C LEU A 63 -22.97 7.59 -11.80
N LYS A 64 -22.97 6.25 -11.76
CA LYS A 64 -24.20 5.46 -11.76
C LYS A 64 -25.04 5.75 -10.53
N HIS A 65 -24.47 5.67 -9.33
CA HIS A 65 -25.22 5.94 -8.10
C HIS A 65 -25.71 7.39 -8.03
N THR A 66 -24.90 8.34 -8.50
CA THR A 66 -25.31 9.75 -8.60
C THR A 66 -26.50 9.89 -9.55
N ASN A 67 -26.43 9.33 -10.75
CA ASN A 67 -27.54 9.38 -11.71
C ASN A 67 -28.81 8.68 -11.19
N ASP A 68 -28.68 7.51 -10.57
CA ASP A 68 -29.82 6.78 -9.99
C ASP A 68 -30.50 7.64 -8.90
N SER A 69 -29.71 8.31 -8.05
CA SER A 69 -30.24 9.22 -7.03
C SER A 69 -30.89 10.48 -7.63
N LEU A 70 -30.36 11.01 -8.74
CA LEU A 70 -30.95 12.13 -9.47
C LEU A 70 -32.29 11.75 -10.09
N ILE A 71 -32.39 10.57 -10.69
CA ILE A 71 -33.63 10.03 -11.24
C ILE A 71 -34.67 9.81 -10.13
N GLU A 72 -34.27 9.28 -8.98
CA GLU A 72 -35.17 9.11 -7.83
C GLU A 72 -35.69 10.45 -7.30
N THR A 73 -34.81 11.44 -7.19
CA THR A 73 -35.12 12.83 -6.80
C THR A 73 -36.11 13.46 -7.79
N GLU A 74 -35.86 13.31 -9.09
CA GLU A 74 -36.73 13.79 -10.16
C GLU A 74 -38.12 13.12 -10.11
N ASN A 75 -38.17 11.81 -9.87
CA ASN A 75 -39.42 11.08 -9.72
C ASN A 75 -40.23 11.51 -8.49
N LYS A 76 -39.58 11.72 -7.34
CA LYS A 76 -40.22 12.26 -6.13
C LYS A 76 -40.79 13.65 -6.39
N LEU A 77 -40.03 14.50 -7.08
CA LEU A 77 -40.47 15.85 -7.45
C LEU A 77 -41.67 15.81 -8.40
N ASN A 78 -41.63 14.99 -9.45
CA ASN A 78 -42.71 14.85 -10.43
C ASN A 78 -43.99 14.31 -9.80
N LYS A 79 -43.88 13.31 -8.92
CA LYS A 79 -45.02 12.78 -8.16
C LYS A 79 -45.63 13.87 -7.28
N PHE A 80 -44.81 14.61 -6.55
CA PHE A 80 -45.28 15.69 -5.68
C PHE A 80 -45.93 16.84 -6.47
N ILE A 81 -45.40 17.20 -7.64
CA ILE A 81 -46.02 18.21 -8.54
C ILE A 81 -47.38 17.73 -9.03
N SER A 82 -47.53 16.44 -9.34
CA SER A 82 -48.81 15.84 -9.72
C SER A 82 -49.82 15.94 -8.57
N ASP A 83 -49.42 15.52 -7.37
CA ASP A 83 -50.25 15.58 -6.17
C ASP A 83 -50.68 17.03 -5.85
N SER A 84 -49.77 18.00 -5.99
CA SER A 84 -50.07 19.42 -5.80
C SER A 84 -51.02 19.99 -6.86
N LYS A 85 -50.95 19.55 -8.11
CA LYS A 85 -51.91 19.96 -9.16
C LYS A 85 -53.31 19.41 -8.87
N GLN A 86 -53.41 18.20 -8.31
CA GLN A 86 -54.67 17.60 -7.93
C GLN A 86 -55.35 18.35 -6.77
N ILE A 87 -54.61 18.68 -5.70
CA ILE A 87 -55.11 19.49 -4.57
C ILE A 87 -55.61 20.86 -5.04
N ARG A 88 -54.98 21.44 -6.07
CA ARG A 88 -55.37 22.73 -6.65
C ARG A 88 -56.64 22.65 -7.50
N GLN A 89 -56.96 21.48 -8.06
CA GLN A 89 -58.23 21.24 -8.76
C GLN A 89 -59.38 20.96 -7.79
N GLU A 90 -59.06 20.48 -6.58
CA GLU A 90 -60.03 20.17 -5.52
C GLU A 90 -60.34 21.39 -4.60
N ASP A 91 -59.79 22.58 -4.88
CA ASP A 91 -59.95 23.82 -4.08
C ASP A 91 -59.52 23.72 -2.59
N GLU A 92 -58.80 22.66 -2.20
CA GLU A 92 -58.31 22.41 -0.83
C GLU A 92 -56.91 23.01 -0.55
N PHE A 93 -56.44 23.90 -1.42
CA PHE A 93 -55.11 24.52 -1.28
C PHE A 93 -55.04 25.44 -0.06
N ASN A 94 -54.06 25.22 0.82
CA ASN A 94 -53.89 25.97 2.07
C ASN A 94 -52.40 26.23 2.37
N GLU A 95 -52.14 27.02 3.40
CA GLU A 95 -50.78 27.42 3.82
C GLU A 95 -49.90 26.24 4.25
N PHE A 96 -50.50 25.15 4.76
CA PHE A 96 -49.81 23.93 5.11
C PHE A 96 -49.18 23.25 3.89
N HIS A 97 -49.90 23.19 2.76
CA HIS A 97 -49.39 22.65 1.50
C HIS A 97 -48.21 23.48 0.94
N LEU A 98 -48.27 24.81 1.09
CA LEU A 98 -47.22 25.72 0.61
C LEU A 98 -45.93 25.58 1.44
N ASN A 99 -46.06 25.41 2.75
CA ASN A 99 -44.91 25.19 3.65
C ASN A 99 -44.28 23.81 3.50
N GLN A 100 -45.07 22.76 3.24
CA GLN A 100 -44.58 21.43 2.86
C GLN A 100 -43.70 21.51 1.60
N LEU A 101 -44.16 22.26 0.59
CA LEU A 101 -43.46 22.43 -0.68
C LEU A 101 -42.11 23.13 -0.52
N LYS A 102 -42.07 24.22 0.24
CA LYS A 102 -40.83 24.93 0.56
C LYS A 102 -39.83 24.04 1.30
N LYS A 103 -40.32 23.24 2.27
CA LYS A 103 -39.48 22.38 3.08
C LYS A 103 -38.85 21.24 2.26
N LEU A 104 -39.65 20.58 1.43
CA LEU A 104 -39.17 19.53 0.51
C LEU A 104 -38.14 20.07 -0.48
N LEU A 105 -38.34 21.28 -1.00
CA LEU A 105 -37.43 21.88 -1.97
C LEU A 105 -36.07 22.22 -1.33
N GLU A 106 -36.08 22.68 -0.07
CA GLU A 106 -34.87 22.89 0.73
C GLU A 106 -34.15 21.57 1.08
N GLU A 107 -34.89 20.51 1.39
CA GLU A 107 -34.32 19.18 1.67
C GLU A 107 -33.67 18.56 0.42
N LEU A 108 -34.36 18.61 -0.73
CA LEU A 108 -33.83 18.14 -2.03
C LEU A 108 -32.58 18.93 -2.46
N LYS A 109 -32.56 20.24 -2.21
CA LYS A 109 -31.40 21.09 -2.52
C LYS A 109 -30.18 20.72 -1.66
N LYS A 110 -30.40 20.36 -0.39
CA LYS A 110 -29.32 19.88 0.49
C LYS A 110 -28.78 18.51 0.08
N GLU A 111 -29.65 17.59 -0.34
CA GLU A 111 -29.24 16.26 -0.84
C GLU A 111 -28.45 16.36 -2.15
N PHE A 112 -28.74 17.38 -2.97
CA PHE A 112 -27.99 17.67 -4.20
C PHE A 112 -26.56 18.14 -3.92
N ASP A 113 -26.37 19.02 -2.94
CA ASP A 113 -25.05 19.59 -2.61
C ASP A 113 -24.17 18.59 -1.82
N GLN A 114 -24.76 17.61 -1.12
CA GLN A 114 -24.04 16.53 -0.42
C GLN A 114 -24.81 15.20 -0.52
N PRO A 115 -24.49 14.31 -1.47
CA PRO A 115 -25.05 12.97 -1.49
C PRO A 115 -24.56 12.19 -0.27
N LEU A 116 -25.40 12.10 0.76
CA LEU A 116 -25.13 11.42 2.05
C LEU A 116 -24.80 9.92 1.92
N ASN A 117 -25.03 9.32 0.75
CA ASN A 117 -24.98 7.87 0.52
C ASN A 117 -23.68 7.37 -0.12
N ILE A 118 -22.70 8.25 -0.41
CA ILE A 118 -21.47 7.85 -1.09
C ILE A 118 -20.24 8.28 -0.27
N SER A 119 -19.50 7.30 0.23
CA SER A 119 -18.21 7.49 0.89
C SER A 119 -17.10 6.76 0.16
N ILE A 120 -15.99 7.45 -0.09
CA ILE A 120 -14.78 6.84 -0.63
C ILE A 120 -13.94 6.36 0.55
N HIS A 121 -13.56 5.09 0.52
CA HIS A 121 -12.67 4.48 1.51
C HIS A 121 -11.41 3.94 0.84
N GLU A 122 -10.25 4.17 1.46
CA GLU A 122 -8.98 3.62 0.99
C GLU A 122 -8.72 2.25 1.64
N GLY A 123 -8.45 1.24 0.81
CA GLY A 123 -8.08 -0.10 1.27
C GLY A 123 -6.59 -0.18 1.63
N SER A 124 -6.26 -0.83 2.74
CA SER A 124 -4.89 -0.91 3.27
C SER A 124 -3.99 -2.00 2.64
N THR A 125 -4.41 -2.64 1.54
CA THR A 125 -3.70 -3.78 0.94
C THR A 125 -2.82 -3.40 -0.24
N ALA A 126 -1.69 -4.11 -0.44
CA ALA A 126 -0.80 -3.90 -1.58
C ALA A 126 -1.51 -4.21 -2.91
N PHE A 127 -1.85 -3.16 -3.66
CA PHE A 127 -2.55 -3.25 -4.95
C PHE A 127 -1.60 -3.53 -6.13
N ILE A 128 -0.35 -3.06 -6.03
CA ILE A 128 0.70 -3.24 -7.04
C ILE A 128 1.85 -4.07 -6.46
N ASN A 129 2.22 -5.15 -7.16
CA ASN A 129 3.34 -6.01 -6.78
C ASN A 129 4.66 -5.27 -6.98
N LYS A 130 5.48 -5.12 -5.93
CA LYS A 130 6.81 -4.51 -6.06
C LYS A 130 7.77 -5.40 -6.85
N ILE A 131 8.53 -4.83 -7.80
CA ILE A 131 9.68 -5.49 -8.43
C ILE A 131 10.98 -5.01 -7.82
N SER A 132 11.97 -5.90 -7.73
CA SER A 132 13.29 -5.61 -7.19
C SER A 132 14.37 -6.25 -8.05
N VAL A 133 15.49 -5.55 -8.24
CA VAL A 133 16.67 -6.08 -8.93
C VAL A 133 17.62 -6.66 -7.88
N SER A 134 17.89 -7.95 -7.95
CA SER A 134 18.92 -8.61 -7.12
C SER A 134 20.15 -8.94 -7.98
N THR A 135 21.29 -8.31 -7.69
CA THR A 135 22.56 -8.64 -8.36
C THR A 135 23.36 -9.61 -7.49
N ASN A 136 23.89 -10.67 -8.09
CA ASN A 136 24.77 -11.63 -7.40
C ASN A 136 26.26 -11.22 -7.45
N ASP A 137 26.53 -9.94 -7.72
CA ASP A 137 27.89 -9.47 -7.91
C ASP A 137 28.51 -9.10 -6.56
N LYS A 138 29.53 -9.87 -6.12
CA LYS A 138 30.31 -9.59 -4.90
C LYS A 138 31.10 -8.27 -4.98
N ARG A 139 31.01 -7.53 -6.09
CA ARG A 139 31.68 -6.24 -6.31
C ARG A 139 30.74 -5.03 -6.44
N ALA A 140 29.43 -5.21 -6.28
CA ALA A 140 28.49 -4.09 -6.31
C ALA A 140 28.39 -3.41 -4.94
N PHE A 141 29.05 -2.27 -4.82
CA PHE A 141 28.87 -1.33 -3.71
C PHE A 141 27.44 -0.75 -3.78
N ASN A 142 26.58 -1.21 -2.86
CA ASN A 142 25.33 -0.61 -2.35
C ASN A 142 24.55 0.39 -3.22
N ILE A 143 23.46 -0.07 -3.87
CA ILE A 143 22.16 0.64 -3.88
C ILE A 143 21.00 -0.37 -3.79
N SER A 144 21.05 -1.22 -2.77
CA SER A 144 19.91 -1.55 -1.91
C SER A 144 20.57 -2.12 -0.66
N GLN A 145 20.47 -1.43 0.47
CA GLN A 145 20.86 -2.03 1.74
C GLN A 145 19.88 -3.18 1.95
N ASN A 146 20.25 -4.37 1.50
CA ASN A 146 19.60 -5.59 1.94
C ASN A 146 19.96 -5.71 3.42
N TYR A 147 19.11 -5.14 4.29
CA TYR A 147 19.29 -5.16 5.74
C TYR A 147 19.19 -6.56 6.35
N GLY A 148 19.27 -7.60 5.52
CA GLY A 148 19.14 -9.00 5.89
C GLY A 148 17.71 -9.33 6.29
N ASP A 149 17.46 -10.62 6.48
CA ASP A 149 16.24 -11.09 7.13
C ASP A 149 16.24 -10.62 8.59
N LEU A 150 15.30 -9.74 8.96
CA LEU A 150 15.12 -9.22 10.32
C LEU A 150 14.52 -10.25 11.28
N SER A 151 14.04 -11.39 10.78
CA SER A 151 13.47 -12.46 11.61
C SER A 151 14.45 -12.97 12.66
N GLY A 152 14.00 -13.05 13.91
CA GLY A 152 14.84 -13.50 15.01
C GLY A 152 14.35 -13.03 16.37
N THR A 153 15.19 -13.25 17.37
CA THR A 153 14.94 -12.78 18.73
C THR A 153 15.77 -11.53 18.99
N TRP A 154 15.13 -10.52 19.58
CA TRP A 154 15.69 -9.18 19.77
C TRP A 154 15.47 -8.73 21.21
N LYS A 155 16.46 -8.06 21.78
CA LYS A 155 16.35 -7.40 23.08
C LYS A 155 16.20 -5.92 22.90
N CYS A 156 15.30 -5.31 23.66
CA CYS A 156 15.12 -3.87 23.68
C CYS A 156 15.66 -3.27 24.97
N ASP A 157 15.97 -1.97 24.94
CA ASP A 157 16.39 -1.17 26.08
C ASP A 157 15.30 -0.94 27.14
N ASP A 158 14.05 -1.33 26.87
CA ASP A 158 12.95 -1.41 27.84
C ASP A 158 12.94 -2.69 28.71
N GLY A 159 13.91 -3.59 28.50
CA GLY A 159 13.99 -4.89 29.18
C GLY A 159 13.06 -5.96 28.60
N GLY A 160 12.45 -5.69 27.43
CA GLY A 160 11.62 -6.62 26.69
C GLY A 160 12.42 -7.54 25.78
N LEU A 161 11.86 -8.74 25.57
CA LEU A 161 12.27 -9.68 24.55
C LEU A 161 11.23 -9.67 23.43
N TYR A 162 11.72 -9.54 22.19
CA TYR A 162 10.93 -9.37 20.99
C TYR A 162 11.24 -10.47 20.01
N TYR A 163 10.20 -11.17 19.55
CA TYR A 163 10.27 -12.18 18.51
C TYR A 163 9.77 -11.55 17.23
N ILE A 164 10.69 -11.28 16.30
CA ILE A 164 10.41 -10.62 15.05
C ILE A 164 10.32 -11.68 13.94
N ARG A 165 9.33 -11.53 13.07
CA ARG A 165 9.22 -12.31 11.83
C ARG A 165 8.97 -11.38 10.66
N GLN A 166 9.82 -11.50 9.66
CA GLN A 166 9.68 -10.80 8.38
C GLN A 166 9.10 -11.76 7.33
N LEU A 167 8.15 -11.26 6.55
CA LEU A 167 7.58 -11.92 5.37
C LEU A 167 7.58 -10.87 4.24
N ASP A 168 8.53 -11.00 3.31
CA ASP A 168 8.82 -9.96 2.31
C ASP A 168 9.05 -8.59 2.97
N ASN A 169 8.14 -7.63 2.75
CA ASN A 169 8.18 -6.30 3.37
C ASN A 169 7.30 -6.21 4.62
N ALA A 170 6.50 -7.22 4.94
CA ALA A 170 5.69 -7.22 6.16
C ALA A 170 6.55 -7.65 7.35
N ILE A 171 6.39 -6.96 8.47
CA ILE A 171 7.04 -7.32 9.74
C ILE A 171 5.97 -7.55 10.79
N TRP A 172 6.16 -8.62 11.54
CA TRP A 172 5.37 -8.97 12.70
C TRP A 172 6.29 -9.06 13.91
N TRP A 173 5.82 -8.64 15.07
CA TRP A 173 6.47 -9.04 16.31
C TRP A 173 5.50 -9.51 17.36
N PHE A 174 6.06 -10.20 18.34
CA PHE A 174 5.54 -10.27 19.69
C PHE A 174 6.63 -9.82 20.66
N GLY A 175 6.34 -8.84 21.50
CA GLY A 175 7.24 -8.30 22.51
C GLY A 175 6.67 -8.49 23.91
N ALA A 176 7.49 -8.85 24.89
CA ALA A 176 7.07 -8.87 26.29
C ALA A 176 8.23 -8.59 27.24
N GLN A 177 7.92 -7.97 28.38
CA GLN A 177 8.90 -7.81 29.45
C GLN A 177 9.45 -9.16 29.89
N GLN A 178 10.77 -9.28 30.03
CA GLN A 178 11.35 -10.46 30.67
C GLN A 178 11.14 -10.39 32.19
N VAL A 179 10.46 -11.40 32.75
CA VAL A 179 10.24 -11.51 34.20
C VAL A 179 10.99 -12.74 34.71
N ALA A 180 11.90 -12.57 35.66
CA ALA A 180 12.68 -13.65 36.25
C ALA A 180 11.88 -14.56 37.23
N THR A 181 10.61 -14.22 37.49
CA THR A 181 9.71 -14.94 38.41
C THR A 181 8.39 -15.23 37.71
N LYS A 182 7.54 -16.15 38.23
CA LYS A 182 6.19 -16.44 37.70
C LYS A 182 5.19 -15.26 37.82
N ARG A 183 5.67 -14.01 37.86
CA ARG A 183 4.85 -12.80 37.91
C ARG A 183 4.45 -12.41 36.50
N GLN A 184 3.25 -11.83 36.39
CA GLN A 184 2.76 -11.27 35.14
C GLN A 184 3.68 -10.13 34.67
N PRO A 185 4.03 -10.05 33.36
CA PRO A 185 4.82 -8.95 32.82
C PRO A 185 4.05 -7.61 32.93
N ILE A 186 4.79 -6.50 32.99
CA ILE A 186 4.19 -5.15 32.93
C ILE A 186 3.56 -4.95 31.56
N PHE A 187 4.29 -5.23 30.50
CA PHE A 187 3.80 -5.08 29.13
C PHE A 187 3.98 -6.38 28.33
N SER A 188 3.12 -6.52 27.34
CA SER A 188 3.27 -7.47 26.24
C SER A 188 2.51 -6.91 25.06
N ASN A 189 3.10 -6.88 23.88
CA ASN A 189 2.49 -6.29 22.70
C ASN A 189 2.73 -7.11 21.45
N VAL A 190 1.89 -6.85 20.46
CA VAL A 190 2.08 -7.29 19.08
C VAL A 190 2.25 -6.08 18.19
N LEU A 191 2.94 -6.26 17.07
CA LEU A 191 3.14 -5.23 16.06
C LEU A 191 2.97 -5.85 14.69
N HIS A 192 2.37 -5.08 13.80
CA HIS A 192 2.36 -5.35 12.37
C HIS A 192 2.69 -4.07 11.60
N GLY A 193 3.58 -4.17 10.62
CA GLY A 193 3.97 -3.03 9.82
C GLY A 193 4.66 -3.42 8.52
N MET A 194 5.06 -2.39 7.79
CA MET A 194 5.70 -2.52 6.49
C MET A 194 7.09 -1.88 6.51
N ILE A 195 8.05 -2.59 5.91
CA ILE A 195 9.39 -2.10 5.61
C ILE A 195 9.31 -1.27 4.32
N ASP A 196 9.68 -0.01 4.42
CA ASP A 196 9.94 0.89 3.30
C ASP A 196 11.38 1.39 3.39
N SER A 197 12.23 0.89 2.47
CA SER A 197 13.63 1.24 2.41
C SER A 197 14.38 0.93 3.71
N SER A 198 14.74 1.94 4.51
CA SER A 198 15.40 1.79 5.82
C SER A 198 14.44 2.01 6.99
N MET A 199 13.15 2.13 6.73
CA MET A 199 12.14 2.48 7.72
C MET A 199 11.10 1.37 7.85
N ILE A 200 10.64 1.15 9.06
CA ILE A 200 9.51 0.27 9.38
C ILE A 200 8.39 1.18 9.88
N ASN A 201 7.27 1.21 9.16
CA ASN A 201 6.08 1.92 9.59
C ASN A 201 5.04 0.90 10.08
N ALA A 202 4.66 0.98 11.34
CA ALA A 202 3.89 -0.08 11.99
C ALA A 202 2.83 0.43 12.97
N GLN A 203 1.88 -0.45 13.27
CA GLN A 203 0.92 -0.33 14.36
C GLN A 203 1.23 -1.38 15.43
N TRP A 204 1.03 -1.04 16.69
CA TRP A 204 1.25 -1.90 17.83
C TRP A 204 0.09 -1.84 18.82
N CYS A 205 -0.09 -2.91 19.59
CA CYS A 205 -1.12 -3.02 20.61
C CYS A 205 -0.67 -3.93 21.76
N ASP A 206 -0.90 -3.50 23.00
CA ASP A 206 -0.71 -4.34 24.18
C ASP A 206 -1.80 -5.43 24.24
N ILE A 207 -1.36 -6.65 24.54
CA ILE A 207 -2.21 -7.84 24.65
C ILE A 207 -2.32 -8.28 26.14
N PRO A 208 -3.37 -9.05 26.53
CA PRO A 208 -3.70 -9.29 27.93
C PRO A 208 -2.75 -10.27 28.68
N LEU A 209 -1.57 -10.55 28.13
CA LEU A 209 -0.50 -11.23 28.86
C LEU A 209 0.15 -10.26 29.88
N GLY A 210 0.34 -8.99 29.52
CA GLY A 210 0.84 -7.93 30.38
C GLY A 210 -0.28 -7.19 31.14
N ARG A 211 0.09 -6.19 31.93
CA ARG A 211 -0.83 -5.27 32.63
C ARG A 211 -1.23 -4.06 31.78
N ASP A 212 -0.32 -3.56 30.96
CA ASP A 212 -0.54 -2.39 30.11
C ASP A 212 -1.58 -2.65 29.00
N ARG A 213 -2.28 -1.60 28.56
CA ARG A 213 -3.40 -1.67 27.60
C ARG A 213 -3.34 -0.52 26.60
N HIS A 214 -2.14 -0.20 26.12
CA HIS A 214 -1.92 0.88 25.17
C HIS A 214 -1.88 0.35 23.74
N SER A 215 -2.04 1.26 22.79
CA SER A 215 -1.83 1.00 21.37
C SER A 215 -1.39 2.28 20.68
N GLY A 216 -0.87 2.13 19.46
CA GLY A 216 -0.47 3.26 18.66
C GLY A 216 0.30 2.86 17.41
N SER A 217 0.86 3.88 16.79
CA SER A 217 1.81 3.75 15.69
C SER A 217 3.24 3.81 16.22
N ILE A 218 4.16 3.18 15.49
CA ILE A 218 5.60 3.29 15.73
C ILE A 218 6.32 3.27 14.38
N THR A 219 7.33 4.12 14.26
CA THR A 219 8.27 4.09 13.15
C THR A 219 9.65 3.73 13.69
N LEU A 220 10.29 2.73 13.06
CA LEU A 220 11.66 2.31 13.37
C LEU A 220 12.57 2.55 12.17
N GLU A 221 13.80 2.95 12.41
CA GLU A 221 14.90 2.98 11.45
C GLU A 221 15.72 1.69 11.59
N ILE A 222 16.08 1.10 10.46
CA ILE A 222 16.94 -0.06 10.37
C ILE A 222 18.39 0.44 10.27
N ILE A 223 19.12 0.39 11.38
CA ILE A 223 20.52 0.82 11.45
C ILE A 223 21.46 -0.27 10.90
N GLY A 224 20.97 -1.51 10.81
CA GLY A 224 21.64 -2.67 10.23
C GLY A 224 20.87 -3.96 10.53
N VAL A 225 21.41 -5.12 10.12
CA VAL A 225 20.80 -6.45 10.36
C VAL A 225 20.61 -6.75 11.86
N GLY A 226 21.38 -6.08 12.73
CA GLY A 226 21.41 -6.33 14.17
C GLY A 226 20.86 -5.22 15.05
N GLU A 227 20.42 -4.08 14.49
CA GLU A 227 19.96 -2.93 15.29
C GLU A 227 18.77 -2.20 14.65
N LEU A 228 17.70 -2.01 15.43
CA LEU A 228 16.56 -1.17 15.08
C LEU A 228 16.46 -0.02 16.07
N LYS A 229 16.09 1.17 15.59
CA LYS A 229 15.97 2.39 16.42
C LYS A 229 14.62 3.05 16.20
N LYS A 230 13.88 3.33 17.27
CA LYS A 230 12.63 4.09 17.22
C LYS A 230 12.90 5.54 16.80
N THR A 231 12.15 6.03 15.82
CA THR A 231 12.25 7.41 15.32
C THR A 231 10.99 8.23 15.62
N SER A 232 9.82 7.60 15.60
CA SER A 232 8.55 8.23 16.00
C SER A 232 7.61 7.20 16.61
N TYR A 233 6.67 7.65 17.43
CA TYR A 233 5.64 6.80 18.02
C TYR A 233 4.46 7.62 18.53
N THR A 234 3.33 6.94 18.68
CA THR A 234 2.17 7.42 19.44
C THR A 234 1.84 6.42 20.55
N GLY A 235 1.09 6.88 21.56
CA GLY A 235 0.85 6.11 22.78
C GLY A 235 2.07 6.04 23.71
N SER A 236 2.00 5.18 24.72
CA SER A 236 3.01 5.10 25.79
C SER A 236 4.08 4.04 25.52
N PHE A 237 4.64 4.01 24.30
CA PHE A 237 5.64 3.00 23.93
C PHE A 237 7.05 3.35 24.48
N CYS A 238 7.57 2.55 25.40
CA CYS A 238 8.84 2.84 26.09
C CYS A 238 10.10 2.46 25.28
N GLY A 239 10.17 1.25 24.70
CA GLY A 239 11.35 0.75 23.99
C GLY A 239 11.82 1.66 22.85
N SER A 240 13.14 1.83 22.70
CA SER A 240 13.73 2.77 21.74
C SER A 240 14.85 2.16 20.89
N ILE A 241 15.60 1.18 21.40
CA ILE A 241 16.67 0.51 20.66
C ILE A 241 16.54 -1.00 20.81
N TRP A 242 16.47 -1.72 19.70
CA TRP A 242 16.46 -3.19 19.67
C TRP A 242 17.76 -3.70 19.11
N LYS A 243 18.34 -4.69 19.78
CA LYS A 243 19.53 -5.40 19.34
C LYS A 243 19.23 -6.88 19.17
N ARG A 244 19.64 -7.45 18.04
CA ARG A 244 19.49 -8.88 17.78
C ARG A 244 20.29 -9.70 18.80
N GLN A 245 19.70 -10.80 19.27
CA GLN A 245 20.37 -11.78 20.14
C GLN A 245 21.30 -12.72 19.38
#